data_AF-K2GGZ5-F1
#
_entry.id   AF-K2GGZ5-F1
#
_cell.length_a   1.000
_cell.length_b   1.000
_cell.length_c   1.000
_cell.angle_alpha   90.00
_cell.angle_beta   90.00
_cell.angle_gamma   90.00
#
_symmetry.space_group_name_H-M   'P 1'
#
loop_
_entity.id
_entity.type
_entity.pdbx_description
1 polymer ?
#
loop_
_entity_poly.entity_id
_entity_poly.type
_entity_poly.pdbx_seq_one_letter_code
_entity_poly.pdbx_strand_id
1 'polypeptide(L)'
;MRILDKNRKKYKRIFASEGECTFCSRKEVLICPSLKSNFWQVFANKFPYMDGNVMIVPVRHIEKVEDINDEEWIDFGKTLSKTQKVLGDIFEVESFNVGLNVGLESGASIPHIHWQVIPRKFKNITVMNTFADLYIVTVSGEETVKRIEKYLKT
;
A
#
# COMPACT_ATOMS: atom_id res chain seq x y z
N MET A 1 12.72 -3.83 -7.27
CA MET A 1 13.06 -3.72 -5.84
C MET A 1 12.90 -5.07 -5.14
N ARG A 2 13.90 -5.54 -4.39
CA ARG A 2 13.88 -6.86 -3.72
C ARG A 2 13.69 -6.70 -2.22
N ILE A 3 12.55 -7.15 -1.70
CA ILE A 3 12.29 -7.21 -0.26
C ILE A 3 12.83 -8.54 0.26
N LEU A 4 13.78 -8.46 1.21
CA LEU A 4 14.47 -9.60 1.82
C LEU A 4 13.78 -10.03 3.11
N ASP A 5 12.58 -10.62 2.98
CA ASP A 5 11.85 -11.22 4.10
C ASP A 5 11.62 -12.72 3.84
N LYS A 6 11.99 -13.57 4.80
CA LYS A 6 11.86 -15.03 4.70
C LYS A 6 10.39 -15.49 4.57
N ASN A 7 9.46 -14.74 5.18
CA ASN A 7 8.03 -15.01 5.14
C ASN A 7 7.37 -14.52 3.85
N ARG A 8 7.99 -13.61 3.10
CA ARG A 8 7.46 -13.13 1.80
C ARG A 8 7.28 -14.25 0.78
N LYS A 9 8.21 -15.22 0.72
CA LYS A 9 8.08 -16.40 -0.16
C LYS A 9 6.92 -17.30 0.24
N LYS A 10 6.65 -17.44 1.54
CA LYS A 10 5.51 -18.22 2.05
C LYS A 10 4.19 -17.51 1.72
N TYR A 11 4.13 -16.19 1.92
CA TYR A 11 2.94 -15.38 1.61
C TYR A 11 2.50 -15.46 0.14
N LYS A 12 3.44 -15.36 -0.82
CA LYS A 12 3.12 -15.56 -2.24
C LYS A 12 2.49 -16.92 -2.56
N ARG A 13 2.79 -17.96 -1.79
CA ARG A 13 2.25 -19.31 -1.99
C ARG A 13 0.82 -19.46 -1.48
N ILE A 14 0.46 -18.78 -0.39
CA ILE A 14 -0.89 -18.81 0.20
C ILE A 14 -1.92 -18.22 -0.78
N PHE A 15 -1.57 -17.10 -1.43
CA PHE A 15 -2.45 -16.48 -2.41
C PHE A 15 -2.75 -17.39 -3.61
N ALA A 16 -1.74 -18.12 -4.11
CA ALA A 16 -1.90 -19.03 -5.23
C ALA A 16 -2.71 -20.30 -4.89
N SER A 17 -2.85 -20.67 -3.61
CA SER A 17 -3.46 -21.94 -3.19
C SER A 17 -4.93 -21.87 -2.81
N GLU A 18 -5.42 -20.73 -2.29
CA GLU A 18 -6.78 -20.65 -1.73
C GLU A 18 -7.83 -20.09 -2.70
N GLY A 19 -7.44 -19.37 -3.76
CA GLY A 19 -8.39 -18.77 -4.72
C GLY A 19 -9.30 -17.69 -4.12
N GLU A 20 -9.10 -17.31 -2.85
CA GLU A 20 -9.90 -16.33 -2.14
C GLU A 20 -9.19 -14.97 -2.10
N CYS A 21 -9.92 -13.88 -2.38
CA CYS A 21 -9.36 -12.54 -2.37
C CYS A 21 -9.02 -12.08 -0.95
N THR A 22 -7.74 -11.80 -0.68
CA THR A 22 -7.21 -11.42 0.64
C THR A 22 -7.80 -10.11 1.18
N PHE A 23 -8.11 -9.14 0.29
CA PHE A 23 -8.71 -7.88 0.70
C PHE A 23 -10.19 -8.04 1.09
N CYS A 24 -10.93 -8.90 0.37
CA CYS A 24 -12.34 -9.15 0.65
C CYS A 24 -12.52 -9.98 1.93
N SER A 25 -11.72 -11.04 2.10
CA SER A 25 -11.75 -11.89 3.29
C SER A 25 -11.13 -11.19 4.52
N ARG A 26 -10.37 -10.11 4.31
CA ARG A 26 -9.61 -9.38 5.34
C ARG A 26 -8.69 -10.29 6.15
N LYS A 27 -8.25 -11.42 5.58
CA LYS A 27 -7.28 -12.33 6.19
C LYS A 27 -5.87 -11.78 6.00
N GLU A 28 -5.09 -11.74 7.07
CA GLU A 28 -3.69 -11.29 7.04
C GLU A 28 -3.43 -9.89 6.44
N VAL A 29 -4.40 -8.98 6.50
CA VAL A 29 -4.26 -7.58 6.05
C VAL A 29 -4.05 -6.63 7.23
N LEU A 30 -3.33 -5.54 6.97
CA LEU A 30 -3.09 -4.49 7.95
C LEU A 30 -4.00 -3.30 7.62
N ILE A 31 -5.17 -3.25 8.23
CA ILE A 31 -6.18 -2.20 7.96
C ILE A 31 -5.76 -0.91 8.66
N CYS A 32 -6.00 0.24 8.03
CA CYS A 32 -5.96 1.56 8.67
C CYS A 32 -7.41 2.07 8.87
N PRO A 33 -8.08 1.75 10.00
CA PRO A 33 -9.50 2.06 10.20
C PRO A 33 -9.86 3.54 10.06
N SER A 34 -8.95 4.45 10.42
CA SER A 34 -9.19 5.90 10.36
C SER A 34 -9.04 6.48 8.94
N LEU A 35 -8.44 5.72 8.02
CA LEU A 35 -8.35 6.03 6.60
C LEU A 35 -9.28 5.12 5.80
N LYS A 36 -10.57 5.40 5.91
CA LYS A 36 -11.63 4.80 5.09
C LYS A 36 -12.53 5.89 4.51
N SER A 37 -13.15 5.58 3.39
CA SER A 37 -14.19 6.37 2.76
C SER A 37 -15.41 5.49 2.48
N ASN A 38 -16.34 5.96 1.66
CA ASN A 38 -17.53 5.17 1.29
C ASN A 38 -17.15 3.99 0.40
N PHE A 39 -16.22 4.21 -0.54
CA PHE A 39 -15.86 3.22 -1.55
C PHE A 39 -14.45 2.63 -1.37
N TRP A 40 -13.61 3.25 -0.54
CA TRP A 40 -12.18 2.91 -0.43
C TRP A 40 -11.75 2.62 1.01
N GLN A 41 -10.87 1.64 1.16
CA GLN A 41 -10.21 1.31 2.41
C GLN A 41 -8.70 1.35 2.22
N VAL A 42 -8.00 1.99 3.16
CA VAL A 42 -6.54 2.02 3.18
C VAL A 42 -6.00 0.89 4.04
N PHE A 43 -4.95 0.24 3.54
CA PHE A 43 -4.21 -0.83 4.20
C PHE A 43 -2.72 -0.51 4.22
N ALA A 44 -2.01 -0.79 5.31
CA ALA A 44 -0.56 -0.78 5.29
C ALA A 44 -0.03 -2.02 4.55
N ASN A 45 1.04 -1.85 3.78
CA ASN A 45 1.65 -2.98 3.09
C ASN A 45 2.42 -3.85 4.11
N LYS A 46 2.10 -5.15 4.17
CA LYS A 46 2.79 -6.12 5.02
C LYS A 46 4.28 -6.25 4.69
N PHE A 47 4.62 -6.10 3.41
CA PHE A 47 5.98 -6.08 2.91
C PHE A 47 6.20 -4.74 2.20
N PRO A 48 6.39 -3.65 2.97
CA PRO A 48 6.44 -2.31 2.41
C PRO A 48 7.67 -2.13 1.50
N TYR A 49 7.51 -1.29 0.48
CA TYR A 49 8.64 -0.95 -0.38
C TYR A 49 9.54 0.11 0.28
N MET A 50 8.91 1.09 0.91
CA MET A 50 9.54 2.13 1.71
C MET A 50 8.74 2.31 2.99
N ASP A 51 9.34 2.95 3.97
CA ASP A 51 8.65 3.34 5.20
C ASP A 51 7.35 4.09 4.86
N GLY A 52 6.25 3.66 5.48
CA GLY A 52 4.93 4.25 5.23
C GLY A 52 4.23 3.80 3.96
N ASN A 53 4.69 2.75 3.26
CA ASN A 53 3.98 2.23 2.09
C ASN A 53 2.58 1.71 2.47
N VAL A 54 1.55 2.30 1.87
CA VAL A 54 0.15 1.89 2.02
C VAL A 54 -0.49 1.59 0.67
N MET A 55 -1.64 0.92 0.72
CA MET A 55 -2.45 0.54 -0.42
C MET A 55 -3.87 1.08 -0.25
N ILE A 56 -4.39 1.78 -1.25
CA ILE A 56 -5.80 2.18 -1.31
C ILE A 56 -6.53 1.13 -2.16
N VAL A 57 -7.56 0.50 -1.62
CA VAL A 57 -8.24 -0.65 -2.21
C VAL A 57 -9.74 -0.40 -2.19
N PRO A 58 -10.49 -0.70 -3.28
CA PRO A 58 -11.93 -0.54 -3.26
C PRO A 58 -12.56 -1.54 -2.28
N VAL A 59 -13.66 -1.14 -1.66
CA VAL A 59 -14.39 -1.99 -0.71
C VAL A 59 -15.08 -3.15 -1.45
N ARG A 60 -15.63 -2.88 -2.65
CA ARG A 60 -16.12 -3.93 -3.53
C ARG A 60 -14.97 -4.59 -4.28
N HIS A 61 -15.10 -5.86 -4.63
CA HIS A 61 -14.09 -6.57 -5.42
C HIS A 61 -14.09 -6.06 -6.87
N ILE A 62 -12.97 -5.51 -7.31
CA ILE A 62 -12.75 -5.03 -8.68
C ILE A 62 -11.37 -5.45 -9.16
N GLU A 63 -11.28 -5.96 -10.38
CA GLU A 63 -10.00 -6.40 -10.98
C GLU A 63 -9.47 -5.44 -12.04
N LYS A 64 -10.36 -4.60 -12.60
CA LYS A 64 -10.00 -3.67 -13.66
C LYS A 64 -10.39 -2.24 -13.33
N VAL A 65 -9.60 -1.31 -13.84
CA VAL A 65 -9.81 0.12 -13.65
C VAL A 65 -11.06 0.62 -14.39
N GLU A 66 -11.40 -0.01 -15.51
CA GLU A 66 -12.58 0.31 -16.33
C GLU A 66 -13.92 0.07 -15.61
N ASP A 67 -13.92 -0.74 -14.56
CA ASP A 67 -15.12 -1.07 -13.81
C ASP A 67 -15.47 0.00 -12.77
N ILE A 68 -14.60 0.97 -12.49
CA ILE A 68 -14.77 2.00 -11.46
C ILE A 68 -15.71 3.09 -11.96
N ASN A 69 -16.71 3.44 -11.16
CA ASN A 69 -17.65 4.51 -11.53
C ASN A 69 -17.15 5.91 -11.13
N ASP A 70 -17.80 6.95 -11.63
CA ASP A 70 -17.38 8.34 -11.39
C ASP A 70 -17.43 8.76 -9.91
N GLU A 71 -18.41 8.27 -9.15
CA GLU A 71 -18.53 8.57 -7.72
C GLU A 71 -17.36 7.95 -6.93
N GLU A 72 -16.97 6.73 -7.29
CA GLU A 72 -15.82 6.03 -6.74
C GLU A 72 -14.52 6.77 -7.08
N TRP A 73 -14.36 7.28 -8.30
CA TRP A 73 -13.19 8.08 -8.68
C TRP A 73 -13.08 9.41 -7.91
N ILE A 74 -14.21 10.08 -7.70
CA ILE A 74 -14.26 11.31 -6.89
C ILE A 74 -13.87 11.02 -5.44
N ASP A 75 -14.41 9.94 -4.87
CA ASP A 75 -14.07 9.50 -3.51
C ASP A 75 -12.62 9.01 -3.40
N PHE A 76 -12.09 8.38 -4.46
CA PHE A 76 -10.68 7.98 -4.56
C PHE A 76 -9.76 9.19 -4.48
N GLY A 77 -10.03 10.24 -5.26
CA GLY A 77 -9.21 11.46 -5.27
C GLY A 77 -9.13 12.11 -3.87
N LYS A 78 -10.26 12.16 -3.15
CA LYS A 78 -10.32 12.66 -1.77
C LYS A 78 -9.51 11.76 -0.82
N THR A 79 -9.68 10.44 -0.96
CA THR A 79 -8.98 9.45 -0.13
C THR A 79 -7.47 9.53 -0.35
N LEU A 80 -7.03 9.55 -1.60
CA LEU A 80 -5.62 9.66 -1.98
C LEU A 80 -5.00 10.94 -1.43
N SER A 81 -5.64 12.09 -1.61
CA SER A 81 -5.15 13.38 -1.09
C SER A 81 -5.02 13.34 0.44
N LYS A 82 -6.04 12.84 1.16
CA LYS A 82 -5.98 12.66 2.61
C LYS A 82 -4.84 11.72 3.03
N THR A 83 -4.68 10.59 2.35
CA THR A 83 -3.61 9.62 2.63
C THR A 83 -2.24 10.23 2.42
N GLN A 84 -1.99 10.95 1.33
CA GLN A 84 -0.71 11.62 1.08
C GLN A 84 -0.41 12.67 2.15
N LYS A 85 -1.40 13.48 2.54
CA LYS A 85 -1.22 14.48 3.61
C LYS A 85 -0.79 13.83 4.92
N VAL A 86 -1.55 12.82 5.38
CA VAL A 86 -1.26 12.11 6.63
C VAL A 86 0.13 11.46 6.60
N LEU A 87 0.49 10.79 5.49
CA LEU A 87 1.81 10.17 5.37
C LEU A 87 2.93 11.20 5.27
N GLY A 88 2.70 12.32 4.58
CA GLY A 88 3.66 13.40 4.45
C GLY A 88 4.04 13.99 5.79
N ASP A 89 3.03 14.21 6.65
CA ASP A 89 3.23 14.73 8.00
C ASP A 89 3.92 13.71 8.92
N ILE A 90 3.56 12.43 8.85
CA ILE A 90 4.13 11.37 9.71
C ILE A 90 5.58 11.05 9.34
N PHE A 91 5.90 11.01 8.05
CA PHE A 91 7.20 10.58 7.54
C PHE A 91 8.11 11.74 7.09
N GLU A 92 7.61 12.98 7.21
CA GLU A 92 8.30 14.22 6.83
C GLU A 92 8.76 14.17 5.37
N VAL A 93 7.81 13.91 4.46
CA VAL A 93 8.07 13.87 3.02
C VAL A 93 7.03 14.64 2.22
N GLU A 94 7.47 15.19 1.10
CA GLU A 94 6.60 15.87 0.14
C GLU A 94 6.45 15.08 -1.17
N SER A 95 7.30 14.07 -1.39
CA SER A 95 7.34 13.29 -2.63
C SER A 95 6.74 11.90 -2.45
N PHE A 96 5.99 11.44 -3.46
CA PHE A 96 5.31 10.15 -3.44
C PHE A 96 5.42 9.45 -4.80
N ASN A 97 5.45 8.12 -4.79
CA ASN A 97 5.02 7.34 -5.94
C ASN A 97 3.61 6.83 -5.70
N VAL A 98 2.73 7.09 -6.67
CA VAL A 98 1.35 6.63 -6.66
C VAL A 98 1.11 5.85 -7.95
N GLY A 99 0.59 4.63 -7.84
CA GLY A 99 0.31 3.81 -9.01
C GLY A 99 -0.27 2.45 -8.67
N LEU A 100 -0.73 1.74 -9.69
CA LEU A 100 -1.23 0.36 -9.56
C LEU A 100 -0.68 -0.52 -10.67
N ASN A 101 -0.72 -1.83 -10.42
CA ASN A 101 -0.42 -2.87 -11.40
C ASN A 101 -1.73 -3.60 -11.74
N VAL A 102 -2.05 -3.77 -13.02
CA VAL A 102 -3.29 -4.43 -13.49
C VAL A 102 -2.94 -5.64 -14.36
N GLY A 103 -3.53 -6.79 -14.03
CA GLY A 103 -3.27 -8.06 -14.71
C GLY A 103 -2.03 -8.79 -14.18
N LEU A 104 -2.00 -10.12 -14.33
CA LEU A 104 -0.97 -10.98 -13.73
C LEU A 104 0.46 -10.62 -14.18
N GLU A 105 0.64 -10.37 -15.49
CA GLU A 105 1.96 -10.06 -16.07
C GLU A 105 2.48 -8.66 -15.70
N SER A 106 1.64 -7.79 -15.15
CA SER A 106 2.07 -6.47 -14.65
C SER A 106 2.80 -6.55 -13.30
N GLY A 107 2.88 -7.74 -12.70
CA GLY A 107 3.39 -7.94 -11.35
C GLY A 107 2.35 -7.67 -10.25
N ALA A 108 1.06 -7.59 -10.59
CA ALA A 108 -0.02 -7.65 -9.63
C ALA A 108 -0.05 -9.03 -8.95
N SER A 109 0.02 -9.05 -7.62
CA SER A 109 0.01 -10.31 -6.86
C SER A 109 -1.37 -10.79 -6.46
N ILE A 110 -2.38 -9.93 -6.53
CA ILE A 110 -3.75 -10.18 -6.11
C ILE A 110 -4.66 -9.64 -7.22
N PRO A 111 -5.65 -10.41 -7.72
CA PRO A 111 -6.66 -9.98 -8.68
C PRO A 111 -7.73 -9.17 -7.93
N HIS A 112 -7.29 -8.03 -7.40
CA HIS A 112 -8.11 -6.98 -6.82
C HIS A 112 -7.25 -5.72 -6.86
N ILE A 113 -7.71 -4.72 -7.60
CA ILE A 113 -6.97 -3.48 -7.82
C ILE A 113 -6.63 -2.80 -6.50
N HIS A 114 -5.41 -2.30 -6.42
CA HIS A 114 -4.93 -1.59 -5.24
C HIS A 114 -3.84 -0.60 -5.64
N TRP A 115 -4.01 0.67 -5.25
CA TRP A 115 -3.04 1.72 -5.53
C TRP A 115 -1.99 1.75 -4.45
N GLN A 116 -0.74 1.54 -4.82
CA GLN A 116 0.40 1.77 -3.96
C GLN A 116 0.57 3.28 -3.78
N VAL A 117 0.70 3.73 -2.53
CA VAL A 117 1.08 5.08 -2.16
C VAL A 117 2.35 4.98 -1.33
N ILE A 118 3.47 5.32 -1.97
CA ILE A 118 4.81 5.09 -1.43
C ILE A 118 5.45 6.46 -1.12
N PRO A 119 5.63 6.81 0.17
CA PRO A 119 6.40 7.98 0.58
C PRO A 119 7.85 7.91 0.08
N ARG A 120 8.40 9.04 -0.39
CA ARG A 120 9.79 9.13 -0.89
C ARG A 120 10.52 10.26 -0.18
N LYS A 121 11.49 9.90 0.66
CA LYS A 121 12.42 10.85 1.27
C LYS A 121 13.61 11.09 0.35
N PHE A 122 14.07 12.34 0.24
CA PHE A 122 15.29 12.68 -0.51
C PHE A 122 16.47 11.90 0.08
N LYS A 123 17.28 11.32 -0.80
CA LYS A 123 18.28 10.32 -0.42
C LYS A 123 19.60 10.99 -0.04
N ASN A 124 20.18 10.53 1.07
CA ASN A 124 21.64 10.43 1.15
C ASN A 124 22.06 9.26 0.25
N ILE A 125 22.90 9.52 -0.75
CA ILE A 125 23.43 8.48 -1.65
C ILE A 125 24.29 7.53 -0.82
N THR A 126 23.91 6.25 -0.77
CA THR A 126 24.69 5.20 -0.10
C THR A 126 25.17 4.17 -1.12
N VAL A 127 26.26 3.47 -0.80
CA VAL A 127 26.78 2.35 -1.63
C VAL A 127 25.68 1.32 -1.89
N MET A 128 24.87 1.00 -0.88
CA MET A 128 23.77 0.02 -0.98
C MET A 128 22.69 0.44 -1.99
N ASN A 129 22.27 1.71 -1.97
CA ASN A 129 21.25 2.20 -2.89
C ASN A 129 21.79 2.36 -4.32
N THR A 130 23.10 2.56 -4.48
CA THR A 130 23.73 2.88 -5.78
C THR A 130 24.11 1.61 -6.54
N PHE A 131 24.70 0.62 -5.86
CA PHE A 131 25.21 -0.58 -6.51
C PHE A 131 24.29 -1.79 -6.36
N ALA A 132 23.41 -1.82 -5.36
CA ALA A 132 22.63 -3.02 -5.02
C ALA A 132 21.11 -2.84 -5.12
N ASP A 133 20.61 -1.64 -5.50
CA ASP A 133 19.17 -1.31 -5.54
C ASP A 133 18.43 -1.73 -4.26
N LEU A 134 19.13 -1.68 -3.12
CA LEU A 134 18.65 -2.18 -1.84
C LEU A 134 18.19 -1.02 -0.98
N TYR A 135 16.95 -1.05 -0.56
CA TYR A 135 16.36 -0.07 0.35
C TYR A 135 16.19 -0.70 1.72
N ILE A 136 16.62 0.01 2.75
CA ILE A 136 16.38 -0.39 4.14
C ILE A 136 15.03 0.19 4.55
N VAL A 137 14.10 -0.70 4.88
CA VAL A 137 12.84 -0.36 5.53
C VAL A 137 13.08 -0.43 7.03
N THR A 138 12.81 0.66 7.74
CA THR A 138 12.96 0.74 9.20
C THR A 138 11.63 0.61 9.93
N VAL A 139 10.52 0.88 9.24
CA VAL A 139 9.17 0.87 9.81
C VAL A 139 8.38 -0.29 9.22
N SER A 140 7.91 -1.20 10.08
CA SER A 140 7.03 -2.29 9.65
C SER A 140 5.65 -1.77 9.21
N GLY A 141 4.91 -2.58 8.47
CA GLY A 141 3.52 -2.25 8.12
C GLY A 141 2.63 -2.05 9.36
N GLU A 142 2.84 -2.84 10.42
CA GLU A 142 2.08 -2.74 11.66
C GLU A 142 2.36 -1.43 12.40
N GLU A 143 3.63 -1.02 12.43
CA GLU A 143 4.02 0.26 13.01
C GLU A 143 3.48 1.44 12.19
N THR A 144 3.42 1.30 10.86
CA THR A 144 2.79 2.27 9.98
C THR A 144 1.32 2.48 10.34
N VAL A 145 0.55 1.41 10.55
CA VAL A 145 -0.85 1.51 11.03
C VAL A 145 -0.91 2.27 12.36
N LYS A 146 -0.09 1.90 13.35
CA LYS A 146 -0.09 2.55 14.66
C LYS A 146 0.17 4.05 14.57
N ARG A 147 1.13 4.48 13.75
CA ARG A 147 1.45 5.90 13.56
C ARG A 147 0.30 6.67 12.90
N ILE A 148 -0.33 6.09 11.88
CA ILE A 148 -1.49 6.69 11.20
C ILE A 148 -2.65 6.88 12.18
N GLU A 149 -2.98 5.83 12.93
CA GLU A 149 -4.08 5.86 13.90
C GLU A 149 -3.81 6.81 15.06
N LYS A 150 -2.54 6.97 15.47
CA LYS A 150 -2.14 7.95 16.49
C LYS A 150 -2.30 9.38 15.97
N TYR A 151 -1.83 9.65 14.76
CA TYR A 151 -1.89 10.98 14.14
C TYR A 151 -3.33 11.45 13.94
N LEU A 152 -4.22 10.58 13.44
CA LEU A 152 -5.61 10.93 13.16
C LEU A 152 -6.53 11.04 14.40
N LYS A 153 -6.08 10.54 15.55
CA LYS A 153 -6.79 10.70 16.84
C LYS A 153 -6.38 11.96 17.60
N THR A 154 -5.32 12.64 17.13
CA THR A 154 -4.82 13.90 17.69
C THR A 154 -5.55 15.06 17.01
#